data_AF-A0A1I1F2L4-F1
#
_entry.id   AF-A0A1I1F2L4-F1
#
_cell.length_a   1.000
_cell.length_b   1.000
_cell.length_c   1.000
_cell.angle_alpha   90.00
_cell.angle_beta   90.00
_cell.angle_gamma   90.00
#
_symmetry.space_group_name_H-M   'P 1'
#
loop_
_entity.id
_entity.type
_entity.pdbx_description
1 polymer ?
#
loop_
_entity_poly.entity_id
_entity_poly.type
_entity_poly.pdbx_seq_one_letter_code
_entity_poly.pdbx_strand_id
1 'polypeptide(L)' 'MVLLPGKEKAIYVMTKHALNGLSSNGCYRIGKYGVKVNTVSPGFVDTKMTHKNNDPEKIEFLKSKIALGSLF' A
#
# COMPACT_ATOMS: atom_id res chain seq x y z
N MET A 1 -4.17 -0.63 5.96
CA MET A 1 -4.20 -1.59 4.84
C MET A 1 -5.42 -2.47 5.02
N VAL A 2 -6.36 -2.47 4.06
CA VAL A 2 -7.54 -3.36 4.12
C VAL A 2 -7.04 -4.80 4.01
N LEU A 3 -7.39 -5.64 4.99
CA LEU A 3 -7.07 -7.06 4.97
C LEU A 3 -7.97 -7.74 3.93
N LEU A 4 -7.41 -8.08 2.77
CA LEU A 4 -8.12 -8.80 1.72
C LEU A 4 -7.98 -10.31 1.97
N PRO A 5 -9.08 -11.07 2.08
CA PRO A 5 -9.00 -12.53 2.28
C PRO A 5 -8.40 -13.23 1.05
N GLY A 6 -7.57 -14.26 1.29
CA GLY A 6 -6.98 -15.13 0.25
C GLY A 6 -5.54 -15.55 0.55
N LYS A 7 -5.22 -16.86 0.45
CA LYS A 7 -3.89 -17.43 0.73
C LYS A 7 -2.76 -16.74 -0.05
N GLU A 8 -3.00 -16.40 -1.31
CA GLU A 8 -2.01 -15.76 -2.19
C GLU A 8 -1.57 -14.37 -1.72
N LYS A 9 -2.39 -13.69 -0.89
CA LYS A 9 -2.07 -12.35 -0.39
C LYS A 9 -1.37 -12.35 0.96
N ALA A 10 -1.26 -13.49 1.65
CA ALA A 10 -0.62 -13.57 2.97
C ALA A 10 0.86 -13.15 2.92
N ILE A 11 1.61 -13.63 1.93
CA ILE A 11 3.03 -13.26 1.72
C ILE A 11 3.14 -11.77 1.42
N TYR A 12 2.30 -11.25 0.53
CA TYR A 12 2.29 -9.82 0.21
C TYR A 12 1.99 -8.96 1.45
N VAL A 13 0.98 -9.32 2.24
CA VAL A 13 0.59 -8.62 3.47
C VAL A 13 1.72 -8.66 4.50
N MET A 14 2.34 -9.83 4.71
CA MET A 14 3.50 -9.99 5.60
C MET A 14 4.64 -9.07 5.19
N THR A 15 5.05 -9.12 3.92
CA THR A 15 6.15 -8.31 3.41
C THR A 15 5.87 -6.81 3.51
N LYS A 16 4.64 -6.37 3.22
CA LYS A 16 4.27 -4.95 3.38
C LYS A 16 4.26 -4.50 4.85
N HIS A 17 3.88 -5.35 5.79
CA HIS A 17 4.01 -5.03 7.22
C HIS A 17 5.48 -5.00 7.67
N ALA A 18 6.33 -5.89 7.14
CA ALA A 18 7.76 -5.89 7.44
C ALA A 18 8.44 -4.57 7.04
N LEU A 19 8.00 -3.94 5.94
CA LEU A 19 8.50 -2.62 5.53
C LEU A 19 8.24 -1.51 6.56
N ASN A 20 7.13 -1.58 7.31
CA ASN A 20 6.87 -0.62 8.38
C ASN A 20 7.86 -0.80 9.54
N GLY A 21 8.13 -2.04 9.95
CA GLY A 21 9.15 -2.35 10.95
C GLY A 21 10.54 -1.91 10.49
N LEU A 22 10.86 -2.15 9.22
CA LEU A 22 12.12 -1.71 8.60
C LEU A 22 12.27 -0.19 8.62
N SER A 23 11.22 0.57 8.30
CA SER A 23 11.26 2.03 8.33
C SER A 23 11.49 2.58 9.73
N SER A 24 10.78 2.05 10.74
CA SER A 24 10.95 2.48 12.13
C SER A 24 12.36 2.18 12.66
N ASN A 25 12.87 0.97 12.40
CA ASN A 25 14.22 0.59 12.79
C ASN A 25 15.29 1.38 12.02
N GLY A 26 15.05 1.62 10.72
CA GLY A 26 15.90 2.46 9.87
C GLY A 26 16.03 3.86 10.44
N CYS A 27 14.92 4.50 10.79
CA CYS A 27 14.92 5.82 11.43
C CYS A 27 15.78 5.84 12.70
N TYR A 28 15.66 4.84 13.57
CA TYR A 28 16.49 4.72 14.77
C TYR A 28 17.99 4.61 14.45
N ARG A 29 18.34 3.84 13.42
CA ARG A 29 19.74 3.56 13.04
C ARG A 29 20.44 4.74 12.37
N ILE A 30 19.75 5.45 11.47
CA ILE A 30 20.36 6.51 10.64
C ILE A 30 19.89 7.92 10.99
N GLY A 31 18.93 8.06 11.91
CA GLY A 31 18.40 9.36 12.32
C GLY A 31 19.45 10.30 12.91
N LYS A 32 20.50 9.75 13.55
CA LYS A 32 21.64 10.54 14.04
C LYS A 32 22.40 11.30 12.95
N TYR A 33 22.25 10.91 11.69
CA TYR A 33 22.82 11.60 10.53
C TYR A 33 21.85 12.65 9.93
N GLY A 34 20.75 12.96 10.60
CA GLY A 34 19.73 13.91 10.11
C GLY A 34 18.79 13.34 9.04
N VAL A 35 18.79 12.02 8.82
CA VAL A 35 17.97 11.37 7.79
C VAL A 35 16.63 10.90 8.37
N LYS A 36 15.52 11.31 7.75
CA LYS A 36 14.16 10.86 8.10
C LYS A 36 13.75 9.68 7.22
N VAL A 37 13.18 8.64 7.83
CA VAL A 37 12.70 7.44 7.13
C VAL A 37 11.22 7.23 7.44
N ASN A 38 10.39 7.19 6.40
CA ASN A 38 8.95 7.01 6.50
C ASN A 38 8.44 6.06 5.41
N THR A 39 7.29 5.43 5.64
CA THR A 39 6.54 4.70 4.61
C THR A 39 5.29 5.48 4.22
N VAL A 40 4.92 5.38 2.94
CA VAL A 40 3.61 5.80 2.44
C VAL A 40 2.85 4.54 2.08
N SER A 41 1.63 4.41 2.61
CA SER A 41 0.74 3.27 2.37
C SER A 41 -0.46 3.72 1.54
N PRO A 42 -0.29 3.95 0.22
CA PRO A 42 -1.39 4.41 -0.62
C PRO A 42 -2.47 3.32 -0.75
N GLY A 43 -3.68 3.77 -1.08
CA GLY A 43 -4.76 2.90 -1.54
C GLY A 43 -4.52 2.45 -3.00
N PHE A 44 -5.60 2.28 -3.75
CA PHE A 44 -5.51 2.02 -5.19
C PHE A 44 -5.16 3.31 -5.93
N VAL A 45 -4.08 3.26 -6.72
CA VAL A 45 -3.53 4.41 -7.46
C VAL A 45 -3.85 4.25 -8.95
N ASP A 46 -4.12 5.34 -9.66
CA ASP A 46 -4.35 5.32 -11.10
C ASP A 46 -3.04 5.04 -11.87
N THR A 47 -2.77 3.77 -12.12
CA THR A 47 -1.57 3.32 -12.83
C THR A 47 -1.90 2.25 -13.85
N LYS A 48 -1.05 2.11 -14.88
CA LYS A 48 -1.16 1.01 -15.86
C LYS A 48 -1.23 -0.37 -15.19
N MET A 49 -0.54 -0.57 -14.06
CA MET A 49 -0.58 -1.81 -13.30
C MET A 49 -1.95 -2.05 -12.65
N THR A 50 -2.57 -1.00 -12.11
CA THR A 50 -3.91 -1.08 -11.52
C THR A 50 -4.95 -1.49 -12.55
N HIS A 51 -4.92 -0.87 -13.74
CA HIS A 51 -5.82 -1.21 -14.85
C HIS A 51 -5.55 -2.59 -15.44
N LYS A 52 -4.29 -3.06 -15.44
CA LYS A 52 -3.93 -4.41 -15.90
C LYS A 52 -4.43 -5.52 -14.97
N ASN A 53 -4.48 -5.25 -13.65
CA ASN A 53 -4.77 -6.25 -12.64
C ASN A 53 -6.24 -6.28 -12.18
N ASN A 54 -7.10 -5.40 -12.69
CA ASN A 54 -8.50 -5.28 -12.29
C ASN A 54 -9.38 -4.98 -13.50
N ASP A 55 -10.53 -5.64 -13.57
CA ASP A 55 -11.55 -5.37 -14.59
C ASP A 55 -12.24 -4.01 -14.34
N PRO A 56 -12.84 -3.38 -15.38
CA PRO A 56 -13.47 -2.07 -15.25
C PRO A 56 -14.52 -1.98 -14.14
N GLU A 57 -15.36 -3.00 -13.97
CA GLU A 57 -16.37 -3.07 -12.90
C GLU A 57 -15.73 -3.03 -11.50
N LYS A 58 -14.59 -3.70 -11.35
CA LYS A 58 -13.85 -3.74 -10.09
C LYS A 58 -13.21 -2.39 -9.79
N ILE A 59 -12.76 -1.68 -10.81
CA ILE A 59 -12.21 -0.32 -10.65
C ILE A 59 -13.30 0.64 -10.17
N GLU A 60 -14.50 0.60 -10.77
CA GLU A 60 -15.64 1.41 -10.31
C GLU A 60 -16.08 1.04 -8.88
N PHE A 61 -16.09 -0.26 -8.57
CA PHE A 61 -16.32 -0.72 -7.19
C PHE A 61 -15.27 -0.16 -6.22
N LEU A 62 -13.99 -0.20 -6.57
CA LEU A 62 -12.91 0.34 -5.73
C LEU A 62 -13.06 1.86 -5.53
N LYS A 63 -13.38 2.61 -6.59
CA LYS A 63 -13.67 4.06 -6.50
C LYS A 63 -14.82 4.34 -5.52
N SER A 64 -15.90 3.56 -5.55
CA SER A 64 -17.03 3.69 -4.61
C SER A 64 -16.66 3.45 -3.14
N LYS A 65 -15.56 2.73 -2.87
CA LYS A 65 -15.05 2.47 -1.51
C LYS A 65 -14.07 3.53 -1.04
N ILE A 66 -13.61 4.40 -1.92
CA ILE A 66 -12.73 5.52 -1.58
C ILE A 66 -13.62 6.73 -1.29
N ALA A 67 -13.41 7.38 -0.16
CA ALA A 67 -14.23 8.53 0.26
C ALA A 67 -14.22 9.69 -0.75
N LEU A 68 -13.10 9.87 -1.48
CA LEU A 68 -12.96 10.86 -2.54
C LEU A 68 -13.65 10.46 -3.86
N GLY A 69 -14.12 9.22 -4.00
CA GLY A 69 -14.80 8.73 -5.20
C GLY A 69 -13.88 8.50 -6.41
N SER A 70 -12.56 8.64 -6.25
CA SER A 70 -11.58 8.44 -7.31
C SER A 70 -10.43 7.54 -6.85
N LEU A 71 -9.66 7.00 -7.80
CA LEU A 71 -8.34 6.45 -7.50
C LEU A 71 -7.41 7.58 -7.06
N PHE A 72 -6.39 7.22 -6.26
CA PHE A 72 -5.34 8.15 -5.85
C PHE A 72 -4.38 8.47 -7.00
#